data_AF-A0A7L9FIN4-F1
#
_entry.id   AF-A0A7L9FIN4-F1
#
_cell.length_a   1.000
_cell.length_b   1.000
_cell.length_c   1.000
_cell.angle_alpha   90.00
_cell.angle_beta   90.00
_cell.angle_gamma   90.00
#
_symmetry.space_group_name_H-M   'P 1'
#
loop_
_entity.id
_entity.type
_entity.pdbx_description
1 polymer ?
#
loop_
_entity_poly.entity_id
_entity_poly.type
_entity_poly.pdbx_seq_one_letter_code
_entity_poly.pdbx_strand_id
1 'polypeptide(L)'
;MAGAETLYNIVRCADALCLEFDCSARSWVENFLGFTVEESRDICTSALPFHTKDDAIRYLVEKGVPEERIAVEGAPFKLSVERGGRPAIRVCPVCGSVRIVQIGVLGLTPPLYVCENCGYRGALVLEVVI
;
A
#
# COMPACT_ATOMS: atom_id res chain seq x y z
N MET A 1 17.30 -4.93 -1.14
CA MET A 1 16.64 -5.83 -2.11
C MET A 1 15.68 -4.97 -2.92
N ALA A 2 16.08 -4.48 -4.10
CA ALA A 2 15.34 -3.44 -4.84
C ALA A 2 13.94 -3.87 -5.32
N GLY A 3 13.71 -5.17 -5.54
CA GLY A 3 12.41 -5.69 -6.00
C GLY A 3 11.27 -5.60 -4.96
N ALA A 4 11.58 -5.48 -3.66
CA ALA A 4 10.55 -5.52 -2.62
C ALA A 4 9.73 -4.21 -2.49
N GLU A 5 10.29 -3.07 -2.92
CA GLU A 5 9.64 -1.77 -2.79
C GLU A 5 8.96 -1.31 -4.10
N THR A 6 9.23 -1.99 -5.21
CA THR A 6 8.74 -1.62 -6.53
C THR A 6 7.29 -2.05 -6.74
N LEU A 7 6.51 -1.22 -7.44
CA LEU A 7 5.18 -1.57 -7.91
C LEU A 7 5.27 -2.22 -9.29
N TYR A 8 4.53 -3.31 -9.46
CA TYR A 8 4.49 -4.10 -10.69
C TYR A 8 3.09 -3.99 -11.30
N ASN A 9 2.98 -3.36 -12.46
CA ASN A 9 1.71 -3.12 -13.14
C ASN A 9 1.58 -4.08 -14.34
N ILE A 10 0.57 -4.94 -14.31
CA ILE A 10 0.25 -5.83 -15.42
C ILE A 10 -0.68 -5.08 -16.38
N VAL A 11 -0.20 -4.85 -17.60
CA VAL A 11 -0.92 -4.13 -18.66
C VAL A 11 -1.01 -4.96 -19.93
N ARG A 12 -1.88 -4.55 -20.85
CA ARG A 12 -1.82 -5.03 -22.23
C ARG A 12 -0.87 -4.15 -23.06
N CYS A 13 0.15 -4.77 -23.65
CA CYS A 13 0.94 -4.17 -24.72
C CYS A 13 0.53 -4.80 -26.05
N ALA A 14 -0.13 -4.03 -26.92
CA ALA A 14 -0.65 -4.54 -28.19
C ALA A 14 -1.47 -5.84 -27.97
N ASP A 15 -1.00 -6.98 -28.49
CA ASP A 15 -1.68 -8.28 -28.41
C ASP A 15 -1.17 -9.18 -27.27
N ALA A 16 -0.28 -8.68 -26.39
CA ALA A 16 0.32 -9.43 -25.30
C ALA A 16 0.11 -8.75 -23.92
N LEU A 17 0.41 -9.50 -22.85
CA LEU A 17 0.54 -8.92 -21.51
C LEU A 17 1.98 -8.47 -21.27
N CYS A 18 2.12 -7.36 -20.55
CA CYS A 18 3.40 -6.85 -20.09
C CYS A 18 3.39 -6.59 -18.60
N LEU A 19 4.59 -6.56 -18.05
CA LEU A 19 4.90 -6.05 -16.73
C LEU A 19 5.57 -4.69 -16.86
N GLU A 20 4.92 -3.64 -16.39
CA GLU A 20 5.49 -2.30 -16.22
C GLU A 20 5.99 -2.14 -14.78
N PHE A 21 7.18 -1.55 -14.62
CA PHE A 21 7.79 -1.34 -13.31
C PHE A 21 8.89 -0.27 -13.38
N ASP A 22 9.33 0.21 -12.21
CA ASP A 22 10.45 1.14 -12.10
C ASP A 22 11.77 0.47 -12.49
N CYS A 23 12.57 1.11 -13.33
CA CYS A 23 13.81 0.53 -13.83
C CYS A 23 14.85 0.16 -12.75
N SER A 24 14.72 0.68 -11.52
CA SER A 24 15.54 0.23 -10.38
C SER A 24 15.35 -1.26 -10.04
N ALA A 25 14.23 -1.87 -10.42
CA ALA A 25 13.99 -3.31 -10.27
C ALA A 25 14.44 -4.16 -11.46
N ARG A 26 15.06 -3.57 -12.49
CA ARG A 26 15.51 -4.28 -13.72
C ARG A 26 16.27 -5.56 -13.41
N SER A 27 17.34 -5.47 -12.61
CA SER A 27 18.17 -6.64 -12.29
C SER A 27 17.39 -7.72 -11.55
N TRP A 28 16.37 -7.37 -10.77
CA TRP A 28 15.53 -8.35 -10.11
C TRP A 28 14.58 -9.03 -11.11
N VAL A 29 13.96 -8.27 -12.02
CA VAL A 29 13.09 -8.86 -13.06
C VAL A 29 13.87 -9.78 -14.00
N GLU A 30 15.06 -9.37 -14.45
CA GLU A 30 15.89 -10.18 -15.35
C GLU A 30 16.40 -11.45 -14.67
N ASN A 31 16.93 -11.35 -13.45
CA ASN A 31 17.61 -12.49 -12.79
C ASN A 31 16.65 -13.39 -11.99
N PHE A 32 15.56 -12.84 -11.45
CA PHE A 32 14.68 -13.55 -10.53
C PHE A 32 13.35 -13.97 -11.17
N LEU A 33 12.74 -13.08 -11.96
CA LEU A 33 11.57 -13.44 -12.77
C LEU A 33 11.96 -14.08 -14.11
N GLY A 34 13.21 -13.88 -14.56
CA GLY A 34 13.70 -14.49 -15.79
C GLY A 34 13.08 -13.86 -17.05
N PHE A 35 12.67 -12.59 -16.97
CA PHE A 35 12.08 -11.89 -18.11
C PHE A 35 13.04 -10.88 -18.72
N THR A 36 12.94 -10.68 -20.03
CA THR A 36 13.73 -9.66 -20.75
C THR A 36 13.11 -8.29 -20.53
N VAL A 37 13.94 -7.30 -20.19
CA VAL A 37 13.49 -5.95 -19.87
C VAL A 37 13.86 -4.97 -20.98
N GLU A 38 12.84 -4.29 -21.48
CA GLU A 38 12.94 -3.16 -22.39
C GLU A 38 12.75 -1.85 -21.62
N GLU A 39 13.63 -0.89 -21.86
CA GLU A 39 13.63 0.40 -21.17
C GLU A 39 13.08 1.48 -22.10
N SER A 40 12.09 2.23 -21.61
CA SER A 40 11.55 3.40 -22.31
C SER A 40 11.46 4.57 -21.34
N ARG A 41 12.46 5.45 -21.40
CA ARG A 41 12.63 6.57 -20.45
C ARG A 41 12.80 6.03 -19.02
N ASP A 42 11.92 6.44 -18.10
CA ASP A 42 11.98 6.09 -16.68
C ASP A 42 11.17 4.82 -16.33
N ILE A 43 10.54 4.18 -17.32
CA ILE A 43 9.70 2.99 -17.13
C ILE A 43 10.33 1.80 -17.85
N CYS A 44 10.42 0.70 -17.13
CA CYS A 44 10.85 -0.58 -17.67
C CYS A 44 9.64 -1.47 -17.93
N THR A 45 9.68 -2.16 -19.06
CA THR A 45 8.62 -3.05 -19.53
C THR A 45 9.19 -4.42 -19.79
N SER A 46 8.37 -5.45 -19.60
CA SER A 46 8.76 -6.81 -19.93
C SER A 46 7.56 -7.59 -20.46
N ALA A 47 7.72 -8.25 -21.60
CA ALA A 47 6.67 -9.10 -22.15
C ALA A 47 6.48 -10.34 -21.26
N LEU A 48 5.22 -10.61 -20.94
CA LEU A 48 4.84 -11.75 -20.11
C LEU A 48 4.40 -12.93 -20.98
N PRO A 49 4.82 -14.17 -20.70
CA PRO A 49 4.43 -15.36 -21.46
C PRO A 49 3.03 -15.88 -21.10
N PHE A 50 2.14 -15.02 -20.59
CA PHE A 50 0.83 -15.39 -20.06
C PHE A 50 -0.31 -14.86 -20.94
N HIS A 51 -1.36 -15.64 -21.09
CA HIS A 51 -2.55 -15.25 -21.85
C HIS A 51 -3.59 -14.51 -21.00
N THR A 52 -3.58 -14.75 -19.68
CA THR A 52 -4.52 -14.15 -18.74
C THR A 52 -3.77 -13.36 -17.68
N LYS A 53 -4.44 -12.32 -17.16
CA LYS A 53 -3.92 -11.51 -16.06
C LYS A 53 -3.80 -12.34 -14.78
N ASP A 54 -4.73 -13.26 -14.55
CA ASP A 54 -4.73 -14.12 -13.35
C ASP A 54 -3.51 -15.05 -13.32
N ASP A 55 -3.08 -15.59 -14.46
CA ASP A 55 -1.87 -16.41 -14.54
C ASP A 55 -0.61 -15.58 -14.26
N ALA A 56 -0.56 -14.35 -14.79
CA ALA A 56 0.52 -13.40 -14.50
C ALA A 56 0.58 -13.03 -13.02
N ILE A 57 -0.56 -12.72 -12.39
CA ILE A 57 -0.65 -12.40 -10.97
C ILE A 57 -0.17 -13.59 -10.14
N ARG A 58 -0.69 -14.80 -10.41
CA ARG A 58 -0.31 -16.01 -9.69
C ARG A 58 1.20 -16.24 -9.74
N TYR A 59 1.80 -16.09 -10.92
CA TYR A 59 3.24 -16.22 -11.10
C TYR A 59 4.02 -15.21 -10.25
N LEU A 60 3.64 -13.93 -10.25
CA LEU A 60 4.32 -12.91 -9.46
C LEU A 60 4.22 -13.18 -7.96
N VAL A 61 3.04 -13.60 -7.48
CA VAL A 61 2.83 -13.97 -6.07
C VAL A 61 3.67 -15.20 -5.69
N GLU A 62 3.72 -16.23 -6.55
CA GLU A 62 4.58 -17.41 -6.34
C GLU A 62 6.08 -17.06 -6.30
N LYS A 63 6.49 -16.00 -7.00
CA LYS A 63 7.84 -15.42 -6.96
C LYS A 63 8.04 -14.46 -5.79
N GLY A 64 7.08 -14.33 -4.89
CA GLY A 64 7.20 -13.53 -3.67
C GLY A 64 7.00 -12.03 -3.89
N VAL A 65 6.37 -11.61 -4.99
CA VAL A 65 5.85 -10.24 -5.10
C VAL A 65 4.61 -10.13 -4.21
N PRO A 66 4.58 -9.19 -3.25
CA PRO A 66 3.41 -9.00 -2.40
C PRO A 66 2.20 -8.56 -3.24
N GLU A 67 1.00 -9.06 -2.93
CA GLU A 67 -0.22 -8.76 -3.69
C GLU A 67 -0.54 -7.25 -3.72
N GLU A 68 -0.20 -6.53 -2.64
CA GLU A 68 -0.34 -5.08 -2.49
C GLU A 68 0.64 -4.26 -3.33
N ARG A 69 1.64 -4.91 -3.94
CA ARG A 69 2.58 -4.31 -4.89
C ARG A 69 2.21 -4.61 -6.34
N ILE A 70 1.15 -5.38 -6.59
CA ILE A 70 0.68 -5.72 -7.92
C ILE A 70 -0.48 -4.79 -8.29
N ALA A 71 -0.40 -4.20 -9.48
CA ALA A 71 -1.47 -3.48 -10.13
C ALA A 71 -1.85 -4.15 -11.45
N VAL A 72 -3.07 -3.90 -11.91
CA VAL A 72 -3.62 -4.38 -13.17
C VAL A 72 -4.27 -3.20 -13.87
N GLU A 73 -3.73 -2.80 -15.03
CA GLU A 73 -4.18 -1.61 -15.77
C GLU A 73 -4.23 -0.35 -14.89
N GLY A 74 -3.23 -0.17 -14.04
CA GLY A 74 -3.14 0.96 -13.12
C GLY A 74 -4.05 0.90 -11.89
N ALA A 75 -4.88 -0.14 -11.75
CA ALA A 75 -5.67 -0.37 -10.55
C ALA A 75 -4.97 -1.37 -9.60
N PRO A 76 -4.90 -1.11 -8.29
CA PRO A 76 -4.30 -2.06 -7.35
C PRO A 76 -5.05 -3.40 -7.38
N PHE A 77 -4.32 -4.51 -7.50
CA PHE A 77 -4.89 -5.86 -7.51
C PHE A 77 -5.60 -6.17 -6.20
N LYS A 78 -4.97 -5.78 -5.09
CA LYS A 78 -5.55 -5.87 -3.75
C LYS A 78 -5.38 -4.57 -3.00
N LEU A 79 -6.49 -4.02 -2.54
CA LEU A 79 -6.50 -2.87 -1.64
C LEU A 79 -6.17 -3.34 -0.23
N SER A 80 -4.90 -3.27 0.14
CA SER A 80 -4.52 -3.29 1.53
C SER A 80 -4.67 -1.87 2.08
N VAL A 81 -5.76 -1.61 2.81
CA VAL A 81 -5.80 -0.43 3.69
C VAL A 81 -4.94 -0.75 4.91
N GLU A 82 -3.63 -0.78 4.69
CA GLU A 82 -2.71 -0.69 5.81
C GLU A 82 -2.88 0.71 6.38
N ARG A 83 -3.65 0.83 7.46
CA ARG A 83 -3.41 1.92 8.40
C ARG A 83 -1.97 1.69 8.88
N GLY A 84 -1.01 2.31 8.21
CA GLY A 84 0.36 2.47 8.67
C GLY A 84 0.38 3.32 9.93
N GLY A 85 -0.34 2.89 10.96
CA GLY A 85 -0.27 3.45 12.29
C GLY A 85 0.95 2.85 12.93
N ARG A 86 2.08 3.57 12.87
CA ARG A 86 3.08 3.43 13.93
C ARG A 86 2.32 3.46 15.26
N PRO A 87 2.66 2.61 16.24
CA PRO A 87 1.95 2.56 17.51
C PRO A 87 1.81 3.98 18.04
N ALA A 88 0.58 4.47 18.14
CA ALA A 88 0.30 5.86 18.46
C ALA A 88 -0.54 5.94 19.73
N ILE A 89 -0.15 6.85 20.62
CA ILE A 89 -0.89 7.12 21.85
C ILE A 89 -1.81 8.31 21.60
N ARG A 90 -3.07 8.14 21.99
CA ARG A 90 -4.07 9.22 22.01
C ARG A 90 -3.84 10.10 23.23
N VAL A 91 -3.67 11.40 22.99
CA VAL A 91 -3.50 12.41 24.04
C VAL A 91 -4.49 13.55 23.88
N CYS A 92 -4.84 14.16 25.01
CA CYS A 92 -5.69 15.34 25.03
C CYS A 92 -4.99 16.50 24.32
N PRO A 93 -5.63 17.14 23.31
CA PRO A 93 -5.01 18.24 22.57
C PRO A 93 -4.85 19.52 23.41
N VAL A 94 -5.54 19.60 24.56
CA VAL A 94 -5.51 20.79 25.44
C VAL A 94 -4.41 20.70 26.49
N CYS A 95 -4.21 19.52 27.11
CA CYS A 95 -3.30 19.37 28.26
C CYS A 95 -2.26 18.25 28.09
N GLY A 96 -2.25 17.53 26.97
CA GLY A 96 -1.31 16.44 26.71
C GLY A 96 -1.55 15.16 27.51
N SER A 97 -2.58 15.10 28.36
CA SER A 97 -2.89 13.91 29.15
C SER A 97 -3.33 12.73 28.27
N VAL A 98 -2.84 11.53 28.59
CA VAL A 98 -3.32 10.26 28.01
C VAL A 98 -4.68 9.81 28.58
N ARG A 99 -5.20 10.49 29.61
CA ARG A 99 -6.49 10.19 30.24
C ARG A 99 -7.65 10.75 29.42
N ILE A 100 -7.79 10.25 28.20
CA ILE A 100 -8.85 10.61 27.26
C ILE A 100 -9.74 9.39 26.98
N VAL A 101 -11.03 9.55 27.22
CA VAL A 101 -12.03 8.49 27.11
C VAL A 101 -13.00 8.84 26.00
N GLN A 102 -13.27 7.91 25.08
CA GLN A 102 -14.28 8.11 24.06
C GLN A 102 -15.67 8.07 24.69
N ILE A 103 -16.47 9.11 24.44
CA ILE A 103 -17.87 9.19 24.84
C ILE A 103 -18.76 9.27 23.59
N GLY A 104 -19.83 8.50 23.54
CA GLY A 104 -20.77 8.52 22.41
C GLY A 104 -20.85 7.21 21.65
N VAL A 105 -21.96 7.08 20.91
CA VAL A 105 -22.45 5.84 20.32
C VAL A 105 -21.92 5.66 18.90
N LEU A 106 -21.78 4.40 18.48
CA LEU A 106 -21.55 4.03 17.08
C LEU A 106 -22.70 4.57 16.21
N GLY A 107 -22.38 5.37 15.18
CA GLY A 107 -23.33 6.05 14.30
C GLY A 107 -22.65 6.89 13.21
N LEU A 108 -23.41 7.78 12.55
CA LEU A 108 -22.94 8.64 11.44
C LEU A 108 -22.05 9.82 11.87
N THR A 109 -21.91 10.06 13.17
CA THR A 109 -21.12 11.19 13.70
C THR A 109 -19.74 10.74 14.16
N PRO A 110 -18.71 11.59 14.03
CA PRO A 110 -17.38 11.30 14.58
C PRO A 110 -17.46 10.99 16.09
N PRO A 111 -16.58 10.10 16.59
CA PRO A 111 -16.52 9.81 18.01
C PRO A 111 -16.17 11.07 18.81
N LEU A 112 -16.85 11.29 19.94
CA LEU A 112 -16.51 12.35 20.88
C LEU A 112 -15.62 11.78 21.99
N TYR A 113 -14.84 12.66 22.62
CA TYR A 113 -13.90 12.30 23.67
C TYR A 113 -14.01 13.25 24.85
N VAL A 114 -13.76 12.74 26.06
CA VAL A 114 -13.58 13.52 27.29
C VAL A 114 -12.20 13.30 27.85
N CYS A 115 -11.52 14.38 28.23
CA CYS A 115 -10.32 14.28 29.05
C CYS A 115 -10.68 14.33 30.54
N GLU A 116 -10.30 13.29 31.29
CA GLU A 116 -10.52 13.22 32.74
C GLU A 116 -9.61 14.16 33.53
N ASN A 117 -8.56 14.70 32.90
CA ASN A 117 -7.62 15.62 33.54
C ASN A 117 -8.06 17.08 33.49
N CYS A 118 -8.42 17.59 32.30
CA CYS A 118 -8.76 19.02 32.11
C CYS A 118 -10.23 19.26 31.73
N GLY A 119 -11.03 18.21 31.58
CA GLY A 119 -12.44 18.34 31.21
C GLY A 119 -12.72 18.66 29.75
N TYR A 120 -11.70 18.63 28.86
CA TYR A 120 -11.90 18.76 27.40
C TYR A 120 -13.01 17.84 26.91
N ARG A 121 -13.90 18.34 26.04
CA ARG A 121 -14.96 17.58 25.38
C ARG A 121 -15.00 17.91 23.89
N GLY A 122 -14.78 16.93 23.01
CA GLY A 122 -14.84 17.17 21.57
C GLY A 122 -14.40 15.98 20.72
N ALA A 123 -14.48 16.14 19.40
CA ALA A 123 -14.12 15.09 18.44
C ALA A 123 -12.62 15.00 18.11
N LEU A 124 -11.81 15.97 18.60
CA LEU A 124 -10.39 16.03 18.29
C LEU A 124 -9.56 15.30 19.34
N VAL A 125 -8.61 14.52 18.85
CA VAL A 125 -7.60 13.82 19.65
C VAL A 125 -6.26 14.02 18.96
N LEU A 126 -5.20 14.22 19.74
CA LEU A 126 -3.85 14.24 19.21
C LEU A 126 -3.29 12.82 19.26
N GLU A 127 -2.72 12.34 18.16
CA GLU A 127 -2.03 11.06 18.09
C GLU A 127 -0.52 11.31 18.09
N VAL A 128 0.18 10.75 19.08
CA VAL A 128 1.63 10.82 19.20
C VAL A 128 2.20 9.47 18.80
N VAL A 129 2.98 9.47 17.73
CA VAL A 129 3.71 8.31 17.22
C VAL A 129 4.81 7.90 18.21
N ILE A 130 4.87 6.62 18.56
CA ILE A 130 5.95 5.99 19.33
C ILE A 130 7.04 5.50 18.37
#